data_AF-A0AA38FLS4-F1
#
_entry.id   AF-A0AA38FLS4-F1
#
_cell.length_a   1.000
_cell.length_b   1.000
_cell.length_c   1.000
_cell.angle_alpha   90.00
_cell.angle_beta   90.00
_cell.angle_gamma   90.00
#
_symmetry.space_group_name_H-M   'P 1'
#
loop_
_entity.id
_entity.type
_entity.pdbx_description
1 polymer ?
#
loop_
_entity_poly.entity_id
_entity_poly.type
_entity_poly.pdbx_seq_one_letter_code
_entity_poly.pdbx_strand_id
1 'polypeptide(L)'
;IPSEVEDKNSEAWNRGRICISEEGSAGVADAYFAQFQRDLNAFLKARAKEMVVGGRMFLLFMTRLSVDRRKQPHVLVDSLAGAMIELASQGIIEEEKLDSFNIPMYFPNNEEVRSEVYKEESFAIVGGLESFAHEMDNHYDNDKESYASLLSNHARAAFEGLLLHHFGEGVINDLFVAHTTLIANNMEEAMKI
;
A
#
# COMPACT_ATOMS: atom_id res chain seq x y z
N ILE A 1 1.56 -5.69 -10.15
CA ILE A 1 2.57 -6.20 -9.20
C ILE A 1 3.87 -6.42 -9.96
N PRO A 2 5.04 -6.05 -9.41
CA PRO A 2 6.32 -6.46 -10.00
C PRO A 2 6.41 -7.99 -10.04
N SER A 3 6.64 -8.61 -11.19
CA SER A 3 6.70 -10.08 -11.30
C SER A 3 7.79 -10.70 -10.42
N GLU A 4 8.84 -9.93 -10.13
CA GLU A 4 9.98 -10.31 -9.32
C GLU A 4 9.61 -10.58 -7.86
N VAL A 5 8.50 -10.02 -7.35
CA VAL A 5 8.05 -10.26 -5.97
C VAL A 5 7.20 -11.51 -5.81
N GLU A 6 6.76 -12.11 -6.93
CA GLU A 6 5.98 -13.35 -7.00
C GLU A 6 6.83 -14.57 -7.40
N ASP A 7 8.00 -14.36 -8.00
CA ASP A 7 8.91 -15.43 -8.41
C ASP A 7 9.74 -15.96 -7.23
N LYS A 8 9.50 -17.22 -6.83
CA LYS A 8 10.23 -17.90 -5.73
C LYS A 8 11.75 -17.98 -5.92
N ASN A 9 12.24 -17.81 -7.15
CA ASN A 9 13.67 -17.84 -7.46
C ASN A 9 14.31 -16.44 -7.48
N SER A 10 13.51 -15.39 -7.32
CA SER A 10 13.96 -13.99 -7.29
C SER A 10 14.48 -13.61 -5.91
N GLU A 11 15.55 -12.81 -5.86
CA GLU A 11 16.03 -12.18 -4.62
C GLU A 11 15.00 -11.18 -4.04
N ALA A 12 14.04 -10.74 -4.87
CA ALA A 12 12.94 -9.88 -4.48
C ALA A 12 11.65 -10.64 -4.11
N TRP A 13 11.67 -11.98 -4.01
CA TRP A 13 10.48 -12.75 -3.62
C TRP A 13 9.96 -12.31 -2.25
N ASN A 14 8.70 -11.90 -2.17
CA ASN A 14 8.10 -11.35 -0.95
C ASN A 14 7.50 -12.45 -0.04
N ARG A 15 8.32 -13.43 0.34
CA ARG A 15 7.86 -14.57 1.13
C ARG A 15 7.28 -14.14 2.49
N GLY A 16 6.12 -14.71 2.85
CA GLY A 16 5.44 -14.52 4.13
C GLY A 16 4.90 -13.12 4.36
N ARG A 17 4.80 -12.30 3.31
CA ARG A 17 4.38 -10.90 3.37
C ARG A 17 3.53 -10.58 2.16
N ILE A 18 2.70 -9.54 2.30
CA ILE A 18 1.78 -9.11 1.25
C ILE A 18 2.07 -7.70 0.74
N CYS A 19 3.02 -7.00 1.35
CA CYS A 19 3.43 -5.65 0.97
C CYS A 19 4.91 -5.44 1.31
N ILE A 20 5.44 -4.26 0.99
CA ILE A 20 6.75 -3.82 1.46
C ILE A 20 6.69 -3.66 2.99
N SER A 21 7.71 -4.15 3.71
CA SER A 21 7.86 -3.96 5.15
C SER A 21 9.30 -3.57 5.52
N GLU A 22 9.49 -2.96 6.69
CA GLU A 22 10.82 -2.55 7.19
C GLU A 22 11.76 -3.75 7.39
N GLU A 23 11.21 -4.88 7.84
CA GLU A 23 11.89 -6.16 8.06
C GLU A 23 12.06 -6.96 6.77
N GLY A 24 11.46 -6.50 5.67
CA GLY A 24 11.55 -7.10 4.35
C GLY A 24 12.89 -6.83 3.65
N SER A 25 13.12 -7.52 2.53
CA SER A 25 14.30 -7.30 1.71
C SER A 25 14.23 -5.95 1.00
N ALA A 26 15.38 -5.29 0.82
CA ALA A 26 15.46 -4.09 -0.01
C ALA A 26 15.06 -4.38 -1.47
N GLY A 27 15.31 -5.60 -1.95
CA GLY A 27 14.94 -6.05 -3.30
C GLY A 27 13.44 -5.96 -3.57
N VAL A 28 12.59 -6.27 -2.59
CA VAL A 28 11.13 -6.09 -2.71
C VAL A 28 10.81 -4.60 -2.94
N ALA A 29 11.32 -3.72 -2.07
CA ALA A 29 11.06 -2.28 -2.17
C ALA A 29 11.56 -1.68 -3.50
N ASP A 30 12.70 -2.14 -4.00
CA ASP A 30 13.26 -1.71 -5.28
C ASP A 30 12.45 -2.21 -6.48
N ALA A 31 11.91 -3.44 -6.42
CA ALA A 31 11.02 -3.96 -7.46
C ALA A 31 9.72 -3.15 -7.56
N TYR A 32 9.10 -2.82 -6.41
CA TYR A 32 7.93 -1.95 -6.37
C TYR A 32 8.23 -0.54 -6.85
N PHE A 33 9.38 0.03 -6.47
CA PHE A 33 9.81 1.33 -6.98
C PHE A 33 9.99 1.32 -8.50
N ALA A 34 10.64 0.30 -9.06
CA ALA A 34 10.82 0.17 -10.50
C ALA A 34 9.47 0.06 -11.24
N GLN A 35 8.48 -0.63 -10.65
CA GLN A 35 7.12 -0.69 -11.18
C GLN A 35 6.42 0.68 -11.11
N PHE A 36 6.53 1.39 -9.98
CA PHE A 36 6.01 2.76 -9.84
C PHE A 36 6.59 3.71 -10.91
N GLN A 37 7.90 3.65 -11.17
CA GLN A 37 8.53 4.47 -12.21
C GLN A 37 7.93 4.20 -13.59
N ARG A 38 7.74 2.91 -13.94
CA ARG A 38 7.12 2.52 -15.21
C ARG A 38 5.69 3.05 -15.32
N ASP A 39 4.90 2.87 -14.26
CA ASP A 39 3.48 3.22 -14.24
C ASP A 39 3.26 4.74 -14.27
N LEU A 40 4.00 5.51 -13.46
CA LEU A 40 3.92 6.97 -13.47
C LEU A 40 4.39 7.55 -14.81
N ASN A 41 5.49 7.04 -15.36
CA ASN A 41 5.98 7.49 -16.67
C ASN A 41 4.94 7.22 -17.78
N ALA A 42 4.32 6.04 -17.78
CA ALA A 42 3.26 5.71 -18.73
C ALA A 42 2.03 6.61 -18.56
N PHE A 43 1.63 6.88 -17.31
CA PHE A 43 0.54 7.79 -16.99
C PHE A 43 0.82 9.20 -17.52
N LEU A 44 2.00 9.77 -17.24
CA LEU A 44 2.38 11.09 -17.71
C LEU A 44 2.38 11.15 -19.24
N LYS A 45 3.01 10.19 -19.92
CA LYS A 45 2.99 10.10 -21.40
C LYS A 45 1.59 10.04 -21.99
N ALA A 46 0.66 9.35 -21.33
CA ALA A 46 -0.74 9.30 -21.76
C ALA A 46 -1.41 10.67 -21.59
N ARG A 47 -1.27 11.29 -20.40
CA ARG A 47 -1.85 12.61 -20.11
C ARG A 47 -1.29 13.70 -21.02
N ALA A 48 -0.01 13.65 -21.38
CA ALA A 48 0.61 14.60 -22.29
C ALA A 48 -0.06 14.64 -23.67
N LYS A 49 -0.54 13.49 -24.16
CA LYS A 49 -1.23 13.38 -25.46
C LYS A 49 -2.67 13.87 -25.42
N GLU A 50 -3.32 13.79 -24.26
CA GLU A 50 -4.72 14.15 -24.08
C GLU A 50 -4.91 15.62 -23.67
N MET A 51 -3.90 16.20 -23.03
CA MET A 51 -3.96 17.56 -22.52
C MET A 51 -3.65 18.60 -23.60
N VAL A 52 -4.39 19.71 -23.55
CA VAL A 52 -4.11 20.89 -24.36
C VAL A 52 -2.85 21.62 -23.86
N VAL A 53 -2.16 22.33 -24.75
CA VAL A 53 -1.01 23.16 -24.40
C VAL A 53 -1.40 24.19 -23.33
N GLY A 54 -0.63 24.24 -22.24
CA GLY A 54 -0.89 25.11 -21.09
C GLY A 54 -1.90 24.55 -20.07
N GLY A 55 -2.49 23.38 -20.33
CA GLY A 55 -3.31 22.65 -19.36
C GLY A 55 -2.52 22.27 -18.11
N ARG A 56 -3.23 22.12 -16.98
CA ARG A 56 -2.65 21.74 -15.68
C ARG A 56 -3.32 20.50 -15.14
N MET A 57 -2.55 19.74 -14.37
CA MET A 57 -3.01 18.54 -13.68
C MET A 57 -2.69 18.67 -12.20
N PHE A 58 -3.64 18.29 -11.37
CA PHE A 58 -3.46 18.14 -9.92
C PHE A 58 -3.48 16.65 -9.60
N LEU A 59 -2.45 16.15 -8.91
CA LEU A 59 -2.34 14.77 -8.49
C LEU A 59 -2.28 14.71 -6.98
N LEU A 60 -3.10 13.83 -6.39
CA LEU A 60 -3.09 13.50 -4.98
C LEU A 60 -2.99 11.99 -4.85
N PHE A 61 -2.00 11.53 -4.11
CA PHE A 61 -1.80 10.12 -3.80
C PHE A 61 -1.14 9.99 -2.43
N MET A 62 -1.22 8.80 -1.84
CA MET A 62 -0.53 8.48 -0.59
C MET A 62 0.98 8.52 -0.81
N THR A 63 1.70 9.16 0.10
CA THR A 63 3.16 9.34 0.02
C THR A 63 3.84 8.89 1.30
N ARG A 64 5.16 8.67 1.24
CA ARG A 64 6.00 8.52 2.43
C ARG A 64 6.90 9.74 2.62
N LEU A 65 7.21 10.06 3.87
CA LEU A 65 8.20 11.09 4.23
C LEU A 65 9.62 10.52 4.29
N SER A 66 9.77 9.23 4.59
CA SER A 66 11.06 8.57 4.71
C SER A 66 11.81 8.51 3.38
N VAL A 67 13.14 8.58 3.44
CA VAL A 67 14.01 8.27 2.28
C VAL A 67 14.06 6.75 2.07
N ASP A 68 14.15 5.97 3.15
CA ASP A 68 14.11 4.51 3.07
C ASP A 68 12.74 4.06 2.56
N ARG A 69 12.75 3.37 1.41
CA ARG A 69 11.57 2.86 0.71
C ARG A 69 10.86 1.76 1.48
N ARG A 70 11.53 1.09 2.42
CA ARG A 70 10.90 0.03 3.22
C ARG A 70 9.98 0.59 4.30
N LYS A 71 10.15 1.87 4.67
CA LYS A 71 9.31 2.58 5.64
C LYS A 71 8.06 3.16 4.97
N GLN A 72 7.22 2.27 4.44
CA GLN A 72 5.93 2.65 3.86
C GLN A 72 4.90 2.89 4.97
N PRO A 73 4.15 4.00 4.97
CA PRO A 73 3.12 4.25 5.99
C PRO A 73 1.85 3.39 5.75
N HIS A 74 1.96 2.10 6.01
CA HIS A 74 0.98 1.07 5.64
C HIS A 74 0.05 0.64 6.78
N VAL A 75 -0.28 1.48 7.78
CA VAL A 75 -0.97 1.00 9.02
C VAL A 75 -2.15 0.04 8.81
N LEU A 76 -3.05 0.34 7.86
CA LEU A 76 -4.16 -0.56 7.50
C LEU A 76 -3.71 -1.86 6.82
N VAL A 77 -2.69 -1.77 5.97
CA VAL A 77 -2.13 -2.91 5.24
C VAL A 77 -1.24 -3.77 6.14
N ASP A 78 -0.48 -3.17 7.04
CA ASP A 78 0.36 -3.88 8.01
C ASP A 78 -0.52 -4.70 8.96
N SER A 79 -1.64 -4.11 9.43
CA SER A 79 -2.62 -4.83 10.23
C SER A 79 -3.28 -5.97 9.43
N LEU A 80 -3.60 -5.73 8.15
CA LEU A 80 -4.16 -6.77 7.27
C LEU A 80 -3.16 -7.91 7.04
N ALA A 81 -1.88 -7.59 6.85
CA ALA A 81 -0.79 -8.56 6.72
C ALA A 81 -0.66 -9.41 7.99
N GLY A 82 -0.71 -8.77 9.17
CA GLY A 82 -0.69 -9.47 10.46
C GLY A 82 -1.85 -10.45 10.59
N ALA A 83 -3.08 -10.03 10.26
CA ALA A 83 -4.26 -10.89 10.31
C ALA A 83 -4.15 -12.09 9.35
N MET A 84 -3.60 -11.89 8.15
CA MET A 84 -3.36 -12.99 7.22
C MET A 84 -2.32 -14.00 7.72
N ILE A 85 -1.22 -13.51 8.31
CA ILE A 85 -0.19 -14.36 8.91
C ILE A 85 -0.79 -15.18 10.06
N GLU A 86 -1.63 -14.57 10.89
CA GLU A 86 -2.34 -15.27 11.97
C GLU A 86 -3.25 -16.37 11.42
N LEU A 87 -4.09 -16.07 10.43
CA LEU A 87 -4.97 -17.08 9.82
C LEU A 87 -4.20 -18.19 9.10
N ALA A 88 -3.04 -17.90 8.52
CA ALA A 88 -2.16 -18.91 7.95
C ALA A 88 -1.58 -19.83 9.03
N SER A 89 -1.19 -19.28 10.19
CA SER A 89 -0.71 -20.07 11.33
C SER A 89 -1.77 -21.00 11.92
N GLN A 90 -3.04 -20.65 11.76
CA GLN A 90 -4.20 -21.47 12.16
C GLN A 90 -4.63 -22.49 11.08
N GLY A 91 -4.00 -22.47 9.91
CA GLY A 91 -4.35 -23.33 8.78
C GLY A 91 -5.63 -22.94 8.05
N ILE A 92 -6.16 -21.74 8.30
CA ILE A 92 -7.34 -21.20 7.59
C ILE A 92 -6.92 -20.69 6.20
N ILE A 93 -5.73 -20.11 6.10
CA ILE A 93 -5.09 -19.72 4.84
C ILE A 93 -3.94 -20.68 4.56
N GLU A 94 -3.85 -21.17 3.32
CA GLU A 94 -2.68 -21.92 2.86
C GLU A 94 -1.46 -20.98 2.78
N GLU A 95 -0.32 -21.36 3.39
CA GLU A 95 0.92 -20.56 3.38
C GLU A 95 1.36 -20.20 1.95
N GLU A 96 1.14 -21.11 0.99
CA GLU A 96 1.48 -20.89 -0.42
C GLU A 96 0.60 -19.82 -1.08
N LYS A 97 -0.66 -19.68 -0.65
CA LYS A 97 -1.54 -18.58 -1.09
C LYS A 97 -1.13 -17.26 -0.46
N LEU A 98 -0.68 -17.26 0.80
CA LEU A 98 -0.12 -16.08 1.43
C LEU A 98 1.15 -15.61 0.70
N ASP A 99 2.09 -16.52 0.46
CA ASP A 99 3.39 -16.26 -0.18
C ASP A 99 3.29 -15.77 -1.64
N SER A 100 2.15 -15.99 -2.29
CA SER A 100 1.90 -15.56 -3.68
C SER A 100 1.04 -14.31 -3.78
N PHE A 101 0.52 -13.78 -2.67
CA PHE A 101 -0.30 -12.59 -2.68
C PHE A 101 0.53 -11.34 -2.39
N ASN A 102 0.32 -10.30 -3.19
CA ASN A 102 1.01 -9.02 -3.06
C ASN A 102 0.03 -7.88 -3.36
N ILE A 103 0.01 -6.85 -2.52
CA ILE A 103 -0.85 -5.68 -2.67
C ILE A 103 -0.19 -4.69 -3.65
N PRO A 104 -0.88 -4.24 -4.71
CA PRO A 104 -0.30 -3.40 -5.76
C PRO A 104 -0.22 -1.93 -5.34
N MET A 105 0.52 -1.65 -4.28
CA MET A 105 0.69 -0.31 -3.75
C MET A 105 2.15 0.04 -3.51
N TYR A 106 2.49 1.28 -3.81
CA TYR A 106 3.76 1.91 -3.51
C TYR A 106 3.52 3.37 -3.18
N PHE A 107 4.03 3.84 -2.03
CA PHE A 107 3.94 5.24 -1.64
C PHE A 107 5.27 5.94 -1.93
N PRO A 108 5.33 6.75 -2.99
CA PRO A 108 6.54 7.48 -3.34
C PRO A 108 6.78 8.63 -2.35
N ASN A 109 7.98 9.18 -2.38
CA ASN A 109 8.28 10.46 -1.74
C ASN A 109 8.38 11.55 -2.82
N ASN A 110 8.50 12.80 -2.40
CA ASN A 110 8.53 13.93 -3.33
C ASN A 110 9.70 13.87 -4.31
N GLU A 111 10.88 13.37 -3.90
CA GLU A 111 12.03 13.27 -4.80
C GLU A 111 11.82 12.22 -5.90
N GLU A 112 11.20 11.09 -5.57
CA GLU A 112 10.88 10.03 -6.54
C GLU A 112 9.84 10.51 -7.56
N VAL A 113 8.80 11.21 -7.12
CA VAL A 113 7.81 11.83 -8.02
C VAL A 113 8.48 12.86 -8.91
N ARG A 114 9.28 13.76 -8.31
CA ARG A 114 9.99 14.81 -9.03
C ARG A 114 10.89 14.23 -10.11
N SER A 115 11.65 13.20 -9.77
CA SER A 115 12.58 12.54 -10.68
C SER A 115 11.86 11.97 -11.90
N GLU A 116 10.73 11.28 -11.71
CA GLU A 116 9.99 10.71 -12.84
C GLU A 116 9.27 11.75 -13.70
N VAL A 117 8.77 12.85 -13.10
CA VAL A 117 8.18 13.96 -13.86
C VAL A 117 9.24 14.61 -14.77
N TYR A 118 10.42 14.91 -14.21
CA TYR A 118 11.51 15.53 -15.01
C TYR A 118 12.08 14.60 -16.06
N LYS A 119 12.12 13.29 -15.79
CA LYS A 119 12.57 12.29 -16.75
C LYS A 119 11.58 12.07 -17.91
N GLU A 120 10.30 12.32 -17.72
CA GLU A 120 9.29 12.19 -18.78
C GLU A 120 9.23 13.41 -19.70
N GLU A 121 9.56 14.60 -19.19
CA GLU A 121 9.76 15.85 -19.94
C GLU A 121 8.51 16.55 -20.52
N SER A 122 7.31 15.95 -20.47
CA SER A 122 6.10 16.59 -21.01
C SER A 122 5.47 17.62 -20.07
N PHE A 123 5.80 17.56 -18.77
CA PHE A 123 5.21 18.41 -17.74
C PHE A 123 6.27 19.16 -16.93
N ALA A 124 5.93 20.39 -16.57
CA ALA A 124 6.65 21.15 -15.54
C ALA A 124 5.88 21.12 -14.22
N ILE A 125 6.60 21.03 -13.10
CA ILE A 125 6.00 21.14 -11.76
C ILE A 125 5.71 22.61 -11.48
N VAL A 126 4.43 22.95 -11.29
CA VAL A 126 3.95 24.30 -10.99
C VAL A 126 3.27 24.30 -9.63
N GLY A 127 3.67 25.19 -8.72
CA GLY A 127 3.14 25.24 -7.35
C GLY A 127 3.83 24.32 -6.34
N GLY A 128 4.81 23.51 -6.79
CA GLY A 128 5.62 22.67 -5.91
C GLY A 128 5.08 21.25 -5.73
N LEU A 129 5.77 20.48 -4.88
CA LEU A 129 5.34 19.18 -4.39
C LEU A 129 5.24 19.29 -2.87
N GLU A 130 4.05 19.08 -2.34
CA GLU A 130 3.77 19.19 -0.92
C GLU A 130 3.32 17.84 -0.39
N SER A 131 3.88 17.42 0.73
CA SER A 131 3.40 16.29 1.52
C SER A 131 2.96 16.84 2.86
N PHE A 132 1.77 16.44 3.30
CA PHE A 132 1.25 16.76 4.61
C PHE A 132 0.84 15.45 5.29
N ALA A 133 1.10 15.37 6.60
CA ALA A 133 0.52 14.32 7.41
C ALA A 133 -0.97 14.63 7.57
N HIS A 134 -1.82 13.64 7.32
CA HIS A 134 -3.21 13.73 7.70
C HIS A 134 -3.33 13.16 9.11
N GLU A 135 -3.40 14.04 10.10
CA GLU A 135 -3.81 13.63 11.44
C GLU A 135 -5.26 13.14 11.33
N MET A 136 -5.46 11.83 11.50
CA MET A 136 -6.80 11.26 11.55
C MET A 136 -7.51 11.91 12.74
N ASP A 137 -8.50 12.75 12.46
CA ASP A 137 -9.13 13.60 13.47
C ASP A 137 -9.60 12.73 14.65
N ASN A 138 -9.13 13.06 15.84
CA ASN A 138 -9.42 12.34 17.09
C ASN A 138 -10.84 12.66 17.59
N HIS A 139 -11.83 12.62 16.71
CA HIS A 139 -13.25 12.72 17.07
C HIS A 139 -13.78 11.46 17.79
N TYR A 140 -12.88 10.64 18.36
CA TYR A 140 -13.23 9.41 19.05
C TYR A 140 -13.72 9.71 20.47
N ASP A 141 -15.03 9.70 20.63
CA ASP A 141 -15.67 9.45 21.93
C ASP A 141 -15.40 7.99 22.34
N ASN A 142 -14.23 7.71 22.93
CA ASN A 142 -13.86 6.54 23.75
C ASN A 142 -14.15 5.10 23.26
N ASP A 143 -14.71 4.86 22.08
CA ASP A 143 -15.01 3.51 21.58
C ASP A 143 -13.95 2.99 20.59
N LYS A 144 -13.00 2.23 21.14
CA LYS A 144 -11.90 1.60 20.38
C LYS A 144 -12.40 0.60 19.34
N GLU A 145 -13.46 -0.15 19.65
CA GLU A 145 -13.96 -1.22 18.77
C GLU A 145 -14.66 -0.64 17.54
N SER A 146 -15.43 0.43 17.72
CA SER A 146 -16.06 1.15 16.62
C SER A 146 -15.02 1.75 15.67
N TYR A 147 -13.95 2.35 16.20
CA TYR A 147 -12.90 2.88 15.33
C TYR A 147 -12.11 1.80 14.59
N ALA A 148 -11.73 0.72 15.28
CA ALA A 148 -11.08 -0.41 14.63
C ALA A 148 -11.94 -0.99 13.50
N SER A 149 -13.25 -1.08 13.71
CA SER A 149 -14.21 -1.50 12.70
C SER A 149 -14.26 -0.53 11.52
N LEU A 150 -14.24 0.78 11.77
CA LEU A 150 -14.18 1.80 10.73
C LEU A 150 -12.92 1.64 9.86
N LEU A 151 -11.74 1.53 10.47
CA LEU A 151 -10.47 1.33 9.77
C LEU A 151 -10.44 0.02 8.99
N SER A 152 -10.95 -1.05 9.59
CA SER A 152 -11.07 -2.36 8.95
C SER A 152 -12.00 -2.31 7.72
N ASN A 153 -13.12 -1.58 7.82
CA ASN A 153 -14.03 -1.39 6.69
C ASN A 153 -13.41 -0.57 5.55
N HIS A 154 -12.54 0.41 5.84
CA HIS A 154 -11.79 1.11 4.80
C HIS A 154 -10.85 0.16 4.03
N ALA A 155 -10.11 -0.68 4.76
CA ALA A 155 -9.26 -1.69 4.14
C ALA A 155 -10.09 -2.71 3.33
N ARG A 156 -11.25 -3.13 3.86
CA ARG A 156 -12.19 -4.03 3.16
C ARG A 156 -12.66 -3.42 1.84
N ALA A 157 -13.15 -2.19 1.88
CA ALA A 157 -13.60 -1.49 0.68
C ALA A 157 -12.49 -1.37 -0.39
N ALA A 158 -11.24 -1.19 0.03
CA ALA A 158 -10.10 -1.06 -0.88
C ALA A 158 -9.64 -2.41 -1.47
N PHE A 159 -9.61 -3.48 -0.68
CA PHE A 159 -8.89 -4.71 -1.04
C PHE A 159 -9.76 -5.95 -1.21
N GLU A 160 -11.02 -5.95 -0.76
CA GLU A 160 -11.89 -7.14 -0.76
C GLU A 160 -11.99 -7.79 -2.15
N GLY A 161 -12.07 -7.00 -3.23
CA GLY A 161 -12.10 -7.55 -4.59
C GLY A 161 -10.85 -8.36 -4.96
N LEU A 162 -9.66 -7.87 -4.58
CA LEU A 162 -8.38 -8.57 -4.81
C LEU A 162 -8.27 -9.82 -3.94
N LEU A 163 -8.70 -9.69 -2.68
CA LEU A 163 -8.67 -10.77 -1.71
C LEU A 163 -9.63 -11.90 -2.10
N LEU A 164 -10.84 -11.56 -2.54
CA LEU A 164 -11.83 -12.52 -3.05
C LEU A 164 -11.29 -13.28 -4.25
N HIS A 165 -10.64 -12.58 -5.17
CA HIS A 165 -10.07 -13.20 -6.37
C HIS A 165 -8.99 -14.23 -6.03
N HIS A 166 -8.15 -13.94 -5.03
CA HIS A 166 -6.99 -14.76 -4.68
C HIS A 166 -7.30 -15.87 -3.67
N PHE A 167 -8.03 -15.56 -2.60
CA PHE A 167 -8.30 -16.47 -1.48
C PHE A 167 -9.68 -17.12 -1.53
N GLY A 168 -10.62 -16.56 -2.30
CA GLY A 168 -12.01 -17.00 -2.35
C GLY A 168 -12.87 -16.45 -1.20
N GLU A 169 -14.20 -16.61 -1.33
CA GLU A 169 -15.19 -16.06 -0.40
C GLU A 169 -15.08 -16.60 1.04
N GLY A 170 -14.64 -17.85 1.19
CA GLY A 170 -14.67 -18.55 2.48
C GLY A 170 -13.79 -17.94 3.58
N VAL A 171 -12.76 -17.16 3.21
CA VAL A 171 -11.77 -16.61 4.16
C VAL A 171 -12.04 -15.13 4.49
N ILE A 172 -12.76 -14.41 3.64
CA ILE A 172 -12.83 -12.94 3.70
C ILE A 172 -13.43 -12.44 5.02
N ASN A 173 -14.53 -13.05 5.47
CA ASN A 173 -15.16 -12.61 6.71
C ASN A 173 -14.25 -12.84 7.92
N ASP A 174 -13.63 -14.01 8.01
CA ASP A 174 -12.71 -14.34 9.11
C ASP A 174 -11.48 -13.42 9.10
N LEU A 175 -10.96 -13.10 7.91
CA LEU A 175 -9.87 -12.14 7.73
C LEU A 175 -10.22 -10.76 8.26
N PHE A 176 -11.40 -10.22 7.92
CA PHE A 176 -11.79 -8.89 8.38
C PHE A 176 -12.21 -8.86 9.86
N VAL A 177 -12.65 -9.98 10.43
CA VAL A 177 -12.80 -10.11 11.89
C VAL A 177 -11.43 -10.04 12.57
N ALA A 178 -10.47 -10.87 12.16
CA ALA A 178 -9.11 -10.87 12.70
C ALA A 178 -8.41 -9.51 12.53
N HIS A 179 -8.57 -8.88 11.36
CA HIS A 179 -8.04 -7.55 11.07
C HIS A 179 -8.60 -6.48 12.02
N THR A 180 -9.91 -6.48 12.26
CA THR A 180 -10.55 -5.56 13.19
C THR A 180 -10.02 -5.74 14.61
N THR A 181 -9.90 -7.00 15.07
CA THR A 181 -9.34 -7.32 16.39
C THR A 181 -7.88 -6.86 16.52
N LEU A 182 -7.07 -7.06 15.49
CA LEU A 182 -5.66 -6.65 15.51
C LEU A 182 -5.52 -5.11 15.59
N ILE A 183 -6.33 -4.36 14.83
CA ILE A 183 -6.37 -2.90 14.92
C ILE A 183 -6.76 -2.45 16.33
N ALA A 184 -7.83 -3.03 16.90
CA ALA A 184 -8.31 -2.68 18.24
C ALA A 184 -7.23 -2.88 19.33
N ASN A 185 -6.46 -3.97 19.21
CA ASN A 185 -5.38 -4.30 20.15
C ASN A 185 -4.17 -3.36 20.01
N ASN A 186 -3.88 -2.87 18.80
CA ASN A 186 -2.72 -2.04 18.49
C ASN A 186 -3.08 -0.54 18.33
N MET A 187 -4.24 -0.11 18.83
CA MET A 187 -4.75 1.25 18.60
C MET A 187 -3.80 2.37 19.05
N GLU A 188 -3.03 2.18 20.12
CA GLU A 188 -2.04 3.19 20.57
C GLU A 188 -0.88 3.39 19.57
N GLU A 189 -0.62 2.41 18.72
CA GLU A 189 0.35 2.49 17.63
C GLU A 189 -0.31 3.04 16.36
N ALA A 190 -1.55 2.63 16.08
CA ALA A 190 -2.35 3.14 14.95
C ALA A 190 -2.79 4.62 15.11
N MET A 191 -2.82 5.16 16.34
CA MET A 191 -3.16 6.56 16.63
C MET A 191 -1.95 7.51 16.61
N LYS A 192 -0.72 7.01 16.43
CA LYS A 192 0.50 7.84 16.34
C LYS A 192 0.81 8.34 14.91
N ILE A 193 -0.15 8.20 13.98
CA ILE A 193 -0.06 8.65 12.59
C ILE A 193 -0.09 10.17 12.51
#